data_AF-A0A0E0NPA2-F1
#
_entry.id   AF-A0A0E0NPA2-F1
#
_cell.length_a   1.000
_cell.length_b   1.000
_cell.length_c   1.000
_cell.angle_alpha   90.00
_cell.angle_beta   90.00
_cell.angle_gamma   90.00
#
_symmetry.space_group_name_H-M   'P 1'
#
loop_
_entity.id
_entity.type
_entity.pdbx_description
1 polymer ?
#
loop_
_entity_poly.entity_id
_entity_poly.type
_entity_poly.pdbx_seq_one_letter_code
_entity_poly.pdbx_strand_id
1 'polypeptide(L)'
;MAAGFRRRLTALTIPKASSYLRRTRHKKLSYSRARSASLPGRFHPVVTGLHESASALLGWTDEAPAQAGTQWIGEGVGHLARLLAGLTELLHHPQAQDPLRPPRKAAPWTERLLDDLLLLADAHGCFREALLALKQLLAEAHAALRRRDATRLAAALRARRRSDRDLSRLASTLRDLSYRSSSAAATSDSGEAALAEAVGAATCAAAAASASFFAGLASASASSASRSLASPTAASPAKVAVAPVWWVADLLRWRRRTVSVAACESGAGAKETPLDECIDEEEEERKAAMDRLLRLEECVVAAEDGCEQVYRALVNARVSLLNVLTPCF
;
A
#
# COMPACT_ATOMS: atom_id res chain seq x y z
N MET A 1 13.12 -13.94 34.14
CA MET A 1 11.74 -13.41 34.01
C MET A 1 11.81 -12.10 33.27
N ALA A 2 11.43 -12.07 31.98
CA ALA A 2 11.33 -10.84 31.20
C ALA A 2 9.91 -10.78 30.61
N ALA A 3 9.07 -9.91 31.17
CA ALA A 3 7.70 -9.71 30.75
C ALA A 3 7.68 -8.91 29.44
N GLY A 4 7.43 -9.58 28.33
CA GLY A 4 7.20 -8.95 27.04
C GLY A 4 5.84 -8.24 27.03
N PHE A 5 5.87 -6.91 26.93
CA PHE A 5 4.70 -6.05 26.85
C PHE A 5 3.97 -6.25 25.51
N ARG A 6 3.14 -7.29 25.41
CA ARG A 6 2.23 -7.49 24.26
C ARG A 6 1.02 -6.57 24.43
N ARG A 7 1.03 -5.39 23.80
CA ARG A 7 -0.20 -4.62 23.60
C ARG A 7 -1.07 -5.38 22.60
N ARG A 8 -2.15 -6.01 23.09
CA ARG A 8 -3.24 -6.51 22.24
C ARG A 8 -4.06 -5.30 21.80
N LEU A 9 -4.15 -5.09 20.49
CA LEU A 9 -5.01 -4.05 19.90
C LEU A 9 -6.47 -4.46 20.08
N THR A 10 -7.18 -3.76 20.96
CA THR A 10 -8.63 -3.74 21.02
C THR A 10 -9.17 -2.82 19.92
N ALA A 11 -9.75 -3.44 18.90
CA ALA A 11 -10.88 -2.96 18.09
C ALA A 11 -11.01 -1.45 17.81
N LEU A 12 -10.45 -0.99 16.68
CA LEU A 12 -11.02 0.14 15.93
C LEU A 12 -12.23 -0.36 15.13
N THR A 13 -13.39 -0.47 15.79
CA THR A 13 -14.66 -0.72 15.08
C THR A 13 -15.21 0.60 14.56
N ILE A 14 -15.00 0.86 13.28
CA ILE A 14 -15.74 1.88 12.52
C ILE A 14 -17.15 1.31 12.26
N PRO A 15 -18.24 2.07 12.46
CA PRO A 15 -19.58 1.59 12.16
C PRO A 15 -19.72 1.27 10.66
N LYS A 16 -20.23 0.08 10.36
CA LYS A 16 -20.52 -0.37 8.99
C LYS A 16 -21.60 0.53 8.37
N ALA A 17 -21.21 1.41 7.47
CA ALA A 17 -22.15 2.04 6.55
C ALA A 17 -22.46 1.04 5.41
N SER A 18 -23.72 0.63 5.36
CA SER A 18 -24.25 -0.31 4.38
C SER A 18 -24.06 0.18 2.94
N SER A 19 -23.64 -0.75 2.09
CA SER A 19 -23.50 -0.61 0.65
C SER A 19 -24.80 -0.24 -0.05
N TYR A 20 -24.79 0.89 -0.77
CA TYR A 20 -25.59 1.04 -2.00
C TYR A 20 -24.65 1.41 -3.15
N LEU A 21 -24.34 0.40 -3.96
CA LEU A 21 -23.71 0.58 -5.27
C LEU A 21 -24.63 1.45 -6.14
N ARG A 22 -24.26 2.70 -6.38
CA ARG A 22 -24.85 3.50 -7.46
C ARG A 22 -23.79 3.80 -8.51
N ARG A 23 -23.67 2.87 -9.44
CA ARG A 23 -23.03 3.06 -10.75
C ARG A 23 -23.78 4.19 -11.47
N THR A 24 -23.20 5.39 -11.51
CA THR A 24 -23.83 6.53 -12.20
C THR A 24 -23.70 6.33 -13.70
N ARG A 25 -24.80 5.92 -14.34
CA ARG A 25 -24.99 5.99 -15.79
C ARG A 25 -24.89 7.45 -16.25
N HIS A 26 -24.24 7.66 -17.40
CA HIS A 26 -24.16 8.91 -18.13
C HIS A 26 -25.54 9.61 -18.20
N LYS A 27 -25.66 10.75 -17.53
CA LYS A 27 -26.75 11.70 -17.78
C LYS A 27 -26.25 12.68 -18.85
N LYS A 28 -27.06 12.84 -19.91
CA LYS A 28 -26.86 13.79 -20.99
C LYS A 28 -26.58 15.18 -20.40
N LEU A 29 -25.40 15.72 -20.72
CA LEU A 29 -24.99 17.07 -20.40
C LEU A 29 -25.93 18.06 -21.09
N SER A 30 -26.88 18.63 -20.34
CA SER A 30 -27.52 19.87 -20.76
C SER A 30 -26.48 20.97 -20.75
N TYR A 31 -26.36 21.67 -21.87
CA TYR A 31 -25.46 22.79 -22.11
C TYR A 31 -25.76 23.97 -21.16
N SER A 32 -25.33 23.87 -19.91
CA SER A 32 -25.08 25.04 -19.08
C SER A 32 -23.65 25.46 -19.41
N ARG A 33 -23.55 26.49 -20.25
CA ARG A 33 -22.35 27.26 -20.57
C ARG A 33 -21.54 27.44 -19.28
N ALA A 34 -20.46 26.67 -19.16
CA ALA A 34 -19.45 26.82 -18.12
C ALA A 34 -18.91 28.25 -18.24
N ARG A 35 -19.47 29.15 -17.45
CA ARG A 35 -18.89 30.48 -17.27
C ARG A 35 -17.57 30.23 -16.57
N SER A 36 -16.49 30.69 -17.18
CA SER A 36 -15.15 30.71 -16.63
C SER A 36 -15.21 31.12 -15.16
N ALA A 37 -15.02 30.16 -14.26
CA ALA A 37 -14.82 30.42 -12.85
C ALA A 37 -13.42 31.03 -12.74
N SER A 38 -13.32 32.33 -13.02
CA SER A 38 -12.19 33.13 -12.58
C SER A 38 -12.26 33.10 -11.06
N LEU A 39 -11.55 32.13 -10.47
CA LEU A 39 -11.26 32.11 -9.04
C LEU A 39 -10.73 33.50 -8.68
N PRO A 40 -11.16 34.10 -7.56
CA PRO A 40 -10.47 35.26 -7.03
C PRO A 40 -8.99 34.93 -6.94
N GLY A 41 -8.15 35.65 -7.69
CA GLY A 41 -6.76 35.31 -8.03
C GLY A 41 -5.75 35.35 -6.88
N ARG A 42 -6.13 34.99 -5.65
CA ARG A 42 -5.23 34.94 -4.49
C ARG A 42 -4.37 33.67 -4.49
N PHE A 43 -4.95 32.51 -4.75
CA PHE A 43 -4.28 31.19 -4.56
C PHE A 43 -3.91 30.45 -5.84
N HIS A 44 -4.11 31.09 -6.99
CA HIS A 44 -4.18 30.39 -8.27
C HIS A 44 -2.98 29.48 -8.56
N PRO A 45 -1.70 29.91 -8.49
CA PRO A 45 -0.61 29.04 -8.89
C PRO A 45 -0.33 27.88 -7.91
N VAL A 46 -0.46 28.10 -6.60
CA VAL A 46 -0.15 27.07 -5.59
C VAL A 46 -1.25 26.03 -5.51
N VAL A 47 -2.52 26.46 -5.56
CA VAL A 47 -3.67 25.55 -5.56
C VAL A 47 -3.75 24.75 -6.86
N THR A 48 -3.47 25.36 -8.02
CA THR A 48 -3.41 24.60 -9.28
C THR A 48 -2.28 23.58 -9.27
N GLY A 49 -1.09 23.95 -8.79
CA GLY A 49 0.04 23.02 -8.69
C GLY A 49 -0.26 21.83 -7.76
N LEU A 50 -0.97 22.07 -6.65
CA LEU A 50 -1.41 20.99 -5.76
C LEU A 50 -2.44 20.08 -6.44
N HIS A 51 -3.41 20.65 -7.15
CA HIS A 51 -4.42 19.89 -7.87
C HIS A 51 -3.82 19.06 -9.01
N GLU A 52 -2.87 19.63 -9.77
CA GLU A 52 -2.10 18.93 -10.80
C GLU A 52 -1.28 17.78 -10.21
N SER A 53 -0.65 18.00 -9.05
CA SER A 53 0.08 16.94 -8.34
C SER A 53 -0.85 15.82 -7.88
N ALA A 54 -2.05 16.16 -7.41
CA ALA A 54 -3.05 15.20 -6.97
C ALA A 54 -3.63 14.40 -8.14
N SER A 55 -3.94 15.06 -9.27
CA SER A 55 -4.46 14.40 -10.47
C SER A 55 -3.40 13.55 -11.15
N ALA A 56 -2.14 13.99 -11.20
CA ALA A 56 -1.02 13.20 -11.69
C ALA A 56 -0.80 11.94 -10.84
N LEU A 57 -0.90 12.07 -9.51
CA LEU A 57 -0.80 10.92 -8.59
C LEU A 57 -1.96 9.93 -8.81
N LEU A 58 -3.18 10.41 -9.02
CA LEU A 58 -4.32 9.55 -9.33
C LEU A 58 -4.18 8.86 -10.70
N GLY A 59 -3.72 9.57 -11.72
CA GLY A 59 -3.43 8.98 -13.04
C GLY A 59 -2.40 7.86 -12.94
N TRP A 60 -1.32 8.07 -12.17
CA TRP A 60 -0.35 7.03 -11.87
C TRP A 60 -0.95 5.81 -11.15
N THR A 61 -1.94 6.01 -10.25
CA THR A 61 -2.64 4.88 -9.61
C THR A 61 -3.58 4.13 -10.54
N ASP A 62 -4.19 4.81 -11.52
CA ASP A 62 -5.09 4.19 -12.50
C ASP A 62 -4.32 3.34 -13.51
N GLU A 63 -3.07 3.73 -13.81
CA GLU A 63 -2.13 2.99 -14.65
C GLU A 63 -1.37 1.87 -13.89
N ALA A 64 -1.88 1.44 -12.73
CA ALA A 64 -1.20 0.46 -11.90
C ALA A 64 -0.97 -0.87 -12.65
N PRO A 65 0.27 -1.38 -12.69
CA PRO A 65 0.58 -2.65 -13.33
C PRO A 65 -0.01 -3.83 -12.54
N ALA A 66 -0.26 -4.94 -13.23
CA ALA A 66 -0.76 -6.17 -12.60
C ALA A 66 0.18 -6.72 -11.50
N GLN A 67 1.47 -6.39 -11.58
CA GLN A 67 2.48 -6.68 -10.56
C GLN A 67 3.27 -5.41 -10.26
N ALA A 68 3.28 -5.00 -8.99
CA ALA A 68 4.05 -3.86 -8.52
C ALA A 68 5.55 -4.18 -8.55
N GLY A 69 6.27 -3.58 -9.50
CA GLY A 69 7.72 -3.63 -9.57
C GLY A 69 8.40 -2.54 -8.76
N THR A 70 9.71 -2.68 -8.54
CA THR A 70 10.56 -1.75 -7.79
C THR A 70 10.45 -0.30 -8.31
N GLN A 71 10.45 -0.12 -9.63
CA GLN A 71 10.34 1.20 -10.27
C GLN A 71 9.00 1.87 -9.97
N TRP A 72 7.89 1.15 -10.19
CA TRP A 72 6.55 1.66 -9.92
C TRP A 72 6.38 2.05 -8.44
N ILE A 73 6.91 1.22 -7.53
CA ILE A 73 6.92 1.50 -6.08
C ILE A 73 7.70 2.79 -5.79
N GLY A 74 8.92 2.93 -6.30
CA GLY A 74 9.74 4.13 -6.10
C GLY A 74 9.12 5.39 -6.68
N GLU A 75 8.55 5.31 -7.90
CA GLU A 75 7.82 6.41 -8.53
C GLU A 75 6.64 6.86 -7.69
N GLY A 76 5.82 5.92 -7.22
CA GLY A 76 4.66 6.20 -6.37
C GLY A 76 5.02 6.96 -5.10
N VAL A 77 6.09 6.54 -4.44
CA VAL A 77 6.63 7.22 -3.26
C VAL A 77 7.09 8.64 -3.60
N GLY A 78 7.77 8.82 -4.73
CA GLY A 78 8.18 10.15 -5.22
C GLY A 78 7.01 11.07 -5.59
N HIS A 79 5.95 10.54 -6.19
CA HIS A 79 4.72 11.30 -6.46
C HIS A 79 4.02 11.71 -5.15
N LEU A 80 3.94 10.80 -4.17
CA LEU A 80 3.35 11.07 -2.86
C LEU A 80 4.14 12.14 -2.09
N ALA A 81 5.48 12.05 -2.09
CA ALA A 81 6.34 13.03 -1.46
C ALA A 81 6.16 14.43 -2.07
N ARG A 82 6.07 14.55 -3.41
CA ARG A 82 5.81 15.82 -4.11
C ARG A 82 4.45 16.42 -3.74
N LEU A 83 3.40 15.60 -3.73
CA LEU A 83 2.07 16.04 -3.34
C LEU A 83 2.04 16.60 -1.91
N LEU A 84 2.67 15.89 -0.97
CA LEU A 84 2.73 16.31 0.44
C LEU A 84 3.63 17.53 0.66
N ALA A 85 4.69 17.69 -0.13
CA ALA A 85 5.49 18.92 -0.15
C ALA A 85 4.64 20.10 -0.62
N GLY A 86 3.92 19.97 -1.74
CA GLY A 86 3.00 21.00 -2.23
C GLY A 86 1.87 21.34 -1.24
N LEU A 87 1.34 20.33 -0.52
CA LEU A 87 0.37 20.56 0.55
C LEU A 87 0.98 21.38 1.68
N THR A 88 2.20 21.04 2.08
CA THR A 88 2.92 21.75 3.13
C THR A 88 3.22 23.19 2.71
N GLU A 89 3.67 23.42 1.47
CA GLU A 89 3.89 24.76 0.90
C GLU A 89 2.61 25.59 0.89
N LEU A 90 1.47 24.99 0.50
CA LEU A 90 0.17 25.65 0.54
C LEU A 90 -0.19 26.08 1.97
N LEU A 91 0.02 25.23 2.98
CA LEU A 91 -0.26 25.55 4.38
C LEU A 91 0.67 26.65 4.96
N HIS A 92 1.89 26.77 4.45
CA HIS A 92 2.83 27.82 4.84
C HIS A 92 2.60 29.14 4.10
N HIS A 93 1.85 29.13 2.99
CA HIS A 93 1.63 30.33 2.20
C HIS A 93 0.84 31.37 3.02
N PRO A 94 1.34 32.62 3.17
CA PRO A 94 0.75 33.60 4.09
C PRO A 94 -0.71 33.89 3.75
N GLN A 95 -1.04 33.96 2.46
CA GLN A 95 -2.41 34.16 2.03
C GLN A 95 -3.31 32.97 2.41
N ALA A 96 -2.78 31.74 2.46
CA ALA A 96 -3.58 30.55 2.76
C ALA A 96 -3.84 30.42 4.27
N GLN A 97 -3.04 31.11 5.08
CA GLN A 97 -3.25 31.22 6.52
C GLN A 97 -4.38 32.20 6.86
N ASP A 98 -4.63 33.22 6.05
CA ASP A 98 -5.71 34.20 6.29
C ASP A 98 -7.10 33.55 6.45
N PRO A 99 -7.57 32.63 5.58
CA PRO A 99 -8.83 31.91 5.78
C PRO A 99 -8.76 30.83 6.87
N LEU A 100 -7.56 30.37 7.24
CA LEU A 100 -7.35 29.37 8.29
C LEU A 100 -7.31 29.98 9.70
N ARG A 101 -6.92 31.25 9.83
CA ARG A 101 -6.82 31.96 11.12
C ARG A 101 -8.22 32.15 11.70
N PRO A 102 -8.56 31.52 12.83
CA PRO A 102 -9.91 31.61 13.36
C PRO A 102 -10.16 32.99 13.98
N PRO A 103 -11.22 33.72 13.62
CA PRO A 103 -11.65 34.86 14.44
C PRO A 103 -12.40 34.41 15.71
N ARG A 104 -13.00 33.21 15.74
CA ARG A 104 -13.71 32.63 16.92
C ARG A 104 -13.75 31.09 17.02
N LYS A 105 -13.75 30.33 15.91
CA LYS A 105 -13.77 28.85 15.90
C LYS A 105 -13.17 28.29 14.61
N ALA A 106 -12.43 27.18 14.68
CA ALA A 106 -11.87 26.48 13.52
C ALA A 106 -12.98 25.97 12.59
N ALA A 107 -12.74 26.02 11.27
CA ALA A 107 -13.69 25.52 10.30
C ALA A 107 -13.77 23.99 10.37
N PRO A 108 -14.95 23.37 10.21
CA PRO A 108 -15.14 21.92 10.40
C PRO A 108 -14.28 21.07 9.44
N TRP A 109 -13.94 21.60 8.27
CA TRP A 109 -13.05 20.90 7.33
C TRP A 109 -11.59 20.86 7.82
N THR A 110 -11.15 21.84 8.62
CA THR A 110 -9.78 21.87 9.18
C THR A 110 -9.59 20.83 10.28
N GLU A 111 -10.61 20.61 11.13
CA GLU A 111 -10.62 19.52 12.11
C GLU A 111 -10.56 18.16 11.40
N ARG A 112 -11.37 17.99 10.36
CA ARG A 112 -11.35 16.76 9.55
C ARG A 112 -10.02 16.54 8.85
N LEU A 113 -9.40 17.59 8.33
CA LEU A 113 -8.07 17.53 7.74
C LEU A 113 -7.01 17.10 8.76
N LEU A 114 -7.06 17.61 9.99
CA LEU A 114 -6.17 17.17 11.06
C LEU A 114 -6.32 15.67 11.36
N ASP A 115 -7.55 15.17 11.38
CA ASP A 115 -7.87 13.76 11.57
C ASP A 115 -7.38 12.92 10.39
N ASP A 116 -7.62 13.36 9.15
CA ASP A 116 -7.19 12.66 7.93
C ASP A 116 -5.65 12.59 7.83
N LEU A 117 -4.94 13.67 8.16
CA LEU A 117 -3.47 13.69 8.23
C LEU A 117 -2.94 12.76 9.33
N LEU A 118 -3.60 12.71 10.48
CA LEU A 118 -3.23 11.80 11.56
C LEU A 118 -3.44 10.34 11.15
N LEU A 119 -4.60 10.00 10.58
CA LEU A 119 -4.90 8.66 10.08
C LEU A 119 -3.92 8.21 8.99
N LEU A 120 -3.54 9.12 8.08
CA LEU A 120 -2.50 8.86 7.09
C LEU A 120 -1.15 8.61 7.75
N ALA A 121 -0.73 9.45 8.70
CA ALA A 121 0.54 9.30 9.40
C ALA A 121 0.61 7.98 10.18
N ASP A 122 -0.46 7.60 10.88
CA ASP A 122 -0.56 6.34 11.61
C ASP A 122 -0.49 5.14 10.66
N ALA A 123 -1.18 5.19 9.52
CA ALA A 123 -1.13 4.13 8.52
C ALA A 123 0.27 3.97 7.92
N HIS A 124 0.97 5.07 7.63
CA HIS A 124 2.37 5.04 7.17
C HIS A 124 3.34 4.57 8.28
N GLY A 125 3.05 4.87 9.54
CA GLY A 125 3.77 4.33 10.71
C GLY A 125 3.65 2.81 10.80
N CYS A 126 2.41 2.29 10.77
CA CYS A 126 2.15 0.84 10.76
C CYS A 126 2.72 0.16 9.52
N PHE A 127 2.67 0.82 8.36
CA PHE A 127 3.27 0.31 7.14
C PHE A 127 4.78 0.14 7.28
N ARG A 128 5.49 1.13 7.83
CA ARG A 128 6.94 1.03 8.09
C ARG A 128 7.28 -0.15 9.01
N GLU A 129 6.49 -0.38 10.06
CA GLU A 129 6.66 -1.55 10.92
C GLU A 129 6.45 -2.86 10.15
N ALA A 130 5.45 -2.91 9.27
CA ALA A 130 5.19 -4.06 8.41
C ALA A 130 6.31 -4.29 7.37
N LEU A 131 6.93 -3.24 6.83
CA LEU A 131 8.09 -3.36 5.93
C LEU A 131 9.28 -3.99 6.65
N LEU A 132 9.60 -3.52 7.85
CA LEU A 132 10.70 -4.06 8.66
C LEU A 132 10.47 -5.53 9.01
N ALA A 133 9.25 -5.90 9.39
CA ALA A 133 8.87 -7.29 9.62
C ALA A 133 8.98 -8.14 8.35
N LEU A 134 8.54 -7.60 7.21
CA LEU A 134 8.65 -8.28 5.91
C LEU A 134 10.12 -8.51 5.53
N LYS A 135 11.01 -7.52 5.67
CA LYS A 135 12.45 -7.69 5.44
C LYS A 135 13.06 -8.83 6.26
N GLN A 136 12.73 -8.89 7.55
CA GLN A 136 13.19 -9.98 8.43
C GLN A 136 12.70 -11.35 7.93
N LEU A 137 11.43 -11.44 7.54
CA LEU A 137 10.84 -12.68 7.02
C LEU A 137 11.44 -13.10 5.68
N LEU A 138 11.84 -12.16 4.83
CA LEU A 138 12.55 -12.44 3.57
C LEU A 138 13.95 -12.98 3.84
N ALA A 139 14.69 -12.37 4.78
CA ALA A 139 16.00 -12.86 5.21
C ALA A 139 15.91 -14.28 5.83
N GLU A 140 14.89 -14.56 6.64
CA GLU A 140 14.62 -15.89 7.18
C GLU A 140 14.29 -16.91 6.08
N ALA A 141 13.45 -16.53 5.10
CA ALA A 141 13.12 -17.37 3.96
C ALA A 141 14.37 -17.66 3.11
N HIS A 142 15.23 -16.67 2.87
CA HIS A 142 16.51 -16.82 2.20
C HIS A 142 17.45 -17.78 2.95
N ALA A 143 17.59 -17.62 4.27
CA ALA A 143 18.43 -18.50 5.08
C ALA A 143 17.90 -19.94 5.10
N ALA A 144 16.57 -20.11 5.20
CA ALA A 144 15.92 -21.42 5.17
C ALA A 144 16.07 -22.11 3.81
N LEU A 145 15.92 -21.38 2.70
CA LEU A 145 16.20 -21.89 1.36
C LEU A 145 17.65 -22.34 1.25
N ARG A 146 18.62 -21.49 1.65
CA ARG A 146 20.05 -21.82 1.59
C ARG A 146 20.38 -23.12 2.32
N ARG A 147 19.87 -23.26 3.54
CA ARG A 147 20.05 -24.43 4.43
C ARG A 147 19.17 -25.63 4.09
N ARG A 148 18.30 -25.53 3.09
CA ARG A 148 17.31 -26.58 2.72
C ARG A 148 16.43 -26.97 3.92
N ASP A 149 16.06 -26.01 4.77
CA ASP A 149 15.20 -26.26 5.94
C ASP A 149 13.74 -25.89 5.61
N ALA A 150 12.97 -26.87 5.15
CA ALA A 150 11.58 -26.65 4.78
C ALA A 150 10.67 -26.28 5.96
N THR A 151 11.00 -26.70 7.18
CA THR A 151 10.16 -26.37 8.35
C THR A 151 10.22 -24.88 8.64
N ARG A 152 11.43 -24.31 8.64
CA ARG A 152 11.67 -22.87 8.79
C ARG A 152 11.13 -22.09 7.61
N LEU A 153 11.34 -22.57 6.37
CA LEU A 153 10.80 -21.92 5.18
C LEU A 153 9.28 -21.83 5.24
N ALA A 154 8.60 -22.91 5.62
CA ALA A 154 7.15 -22.93 5.77
C ALA A 154 6.68 -22.00 6.90
N ALA A 155 7.43 -21.89 8.00
CA ALA A 155 7.12 -20.96 9.08
C ALA A 155 7.24 -19.49 8.62
N ALA A 156 8.36 -19.14 7.97
CA ALA A 156 8.60 -17.81 7.42
C ALA A 156 7.52 -17.41 6.41
N LEU A 157 7.16 -18.30 5.47
CA LEU A 157 6.10 -18.04 4.49
C LEU A 157 4.70 -17.90 5.13
N ARG A 158 4.42 -18.62 6.23
CA ARG A 158 3.16 -18.45 6.97
C ARG A 158 3.11 -17.11 7.70
N ALA A 159 4.22 -16.69 8.31
CA ALA A 159 4.33 -15.40 8.97
C ALA A 159 4.22 -14.26 7.95
N ARG A 160 4.84 -14.42 6.79
CA ARG A 160 4.75 -13.49 5.66
C ARG A 160 3.33 -13.27 5.18
N ARG A 161 2.55 -14.34 4.99
CA ARG A 161 1.12 -14.23 4.66
C ARG A 161 0.29 -13.49 5.71
N ARG A 162 0.73 -13.45 6.98
CA ARG A 162 0.07 -12.62 7.99
C ARG A 162 0.41 -11.15 7.76
N SER A 163 1.70 -10.85 7.52
CA SER A 163 2.16 -9.51 7.12
C SER A 163 1.42 -8.98 5.89
N ASP A 164 1.24 -9.79 4.84
CA ASP A 164 0.52 -9.40 3.62
C ASP A 164 -0.97 -9.05 3.92
N ARG A 165 -1.58 -9.74 4.89
CA ARG A 165 -2.95 -9.41 5.34
C ARG A 165 -2.99 -8.08 6.09
N ASP A 166 -1.97 -7.77 6.88
CA ASP A 166 -1.90 -6.51 7.60
C ASP A 166 -1.67 -5.34 6.62
N LEU A 167 -0.81 -5.52 5.60
CA LEU A 167 -0.65 -4.57 4.49
C LEU A 167 -1.95 -4.34 3.72
N SER A 168 -2.67 -5.40 3.36
CA SER A 168 -3.96 -5.27 2.65
C SER A 168 -5.08 -4.66 3.52
N ARG A 169 -5.03 -4.86 4.85
CA ARG A 169 -5.93 -4.16 5.78
C ARG A 169 -5.63 -2.66 5.81
N LEU A 170 -4.35 -2.26 5.94
CA LEU A 170 -3.95 -0.85 5.85
C LEU A 170 -4.35 -0.23 4.51
N ALA A 171 -4.20 -0.98 3.42
CA ALA A 171 -4.67 -0.55 2.11
C ALA A 171 -6.19 -0.31 2.10
N SER A 172 -6.98 -1.21 2.69
CA SER A 172 -8.43 -1.05 2.75
C SER A 172 -8.86 0.15 3.60
N THR A 173 -8.22 0.41 4.74
CA THR A 173 -8.55 1.56 5.59
C THR A 173 -8.25 2.88 4.90
N LEU A 174 -7.15 2.96 4.15
CA LEU A 174 -6.81 4.14 3.36
C LEU A 174 -7.69 4.30 2.12
N ARG A 175 -8.16 3.20 1.54
CA ARG A 175 -9.14 3.23 0.45
C ARG A 175 -10.48 3.77 0.94
N ASP A 176 -10.95 3.34 2.11
CA ASP A 176 -12.15 3.89 2.73
C ASP A 176 -11.98 5.39 3.05
N LEU A 177 -10.79 5.81 3.49
CA LEU A 177 -10.45 7.22 3.66
C LEU A 177 -10.52 8.00 2.34
N SER A 178 -10.01 7.44 1.23
CA SER A 178 -10.04 8.12 -0.07
C SER A 178 -11.46 8.37 -0.61
N TYR A 179 -12.43 7.53 -0.20
CA TYR A 179 -13.83 7.68 -0.57
C TYR A 179 -14.65 8.50 0.43
N ARG A 180 -14.05 8.92 1.55
CA ARG A 180 -14.70 9.83 2.51
C ARG A 180 -14.83 11.22 1.88
N SER A 181 -15.83 11.38 1.02
CA SER A 181 -16.15 12.61 0.33
C SER A 181 -16.29 13.75 1.34
N SER A 182 -15.49 14.80 1.16
CA SER A 182 -15.74 16.11 1.76
C SER A 182 -17.02 16.65 1.13
N SER A 183 -18.16 16.39 1.77
CA SER A 183 -19.33 17.25 1.58
C SER A 183 -18.90 18.62 2.08
N ALA A 184 -18.40 19.47 1.17
CA ALA A 184 -18.15 20.86 1.45
C ALA A 184 -19.48 21.43 1.97
N ALA A 185 -19.57 21.64 3.28
CA ALA A 185 -20.59 22.50 3.83
C ALA A 185 -20.44 23.83 3.08
N ALA A 186 -21.53 24.35 2.52
CA ALA A 186 -21.51 25.57 1.74
C ALA A 186 -20.87 26.70 2.57
N THR A 187 -19.58 26.95 2.39
CA THR A 187 -18.90 28.10 2.98
C THR A 187 -19.29 29.31 2.15
N SER A 188 -19.63 30.41 2.82
CA SER A 188 -19.99 31.66 2.14
C SER A 188 -18.77 32.35 1.50
N ASP A 189 -17.55 31.98 1.89
CA ASP A 189 -16.31 32.50 1.31
C ASP A 189 -15.76 31.59 0.21
N SER A 190 -15.59 32.17 -0.99
CA SER A 190 -15.03 31.53 -2.16
C SER A 190 -13.56 31.12 -1.98
N GLY A 191 -12.80 31.82 -1.12
CA GLY A 191 -11.39 31.51 -0.86
C GLY A 191 -11.22 30.28 0.03
N GLU A 192 -11.98 30.22 1.13
CA GLU A 192 -12.01 29.08 2.04
C GLU A 192 -12.50 27.80 1.34
N ALA A 193 -13.54 27.92 0.50
CA ALA A 193 -14.06 26.80 -0.28
C ALA A 193 -13.00 26.17 -1.19
N ALA A 194 -12.26 27.02 -1.93
CA ALA A 194 -11.22 26.57 -2.85
C ALA A 194 -10.06 25.90 -2.11
N LEU A 195 -9.68 26.43 -0.94
CA LEU A 195 -8.64 25.82 -0.11
C LEU A 195 -9.08 24.46 0.44
N ALA A 196 -10.30 24.36 0.97
CA ALA A 196 -10.86 23.12 1.49
C ALA A 196 -10.98 22.04 0.40
N GLU A 197 -11.38 22.42 -0.81
CA GLU A 197 -11.44 21.52 -1.97
C GLU A 197 -10.04 21.04 -2.38
N ALA A 198 -9.07 21.96 -2.51
CA ALA A 198 -7.71 21.62 -2.92
C ALA A 198 -7.01 20.68 -1.93
N VAL A 199 -7.13 20.99 -0.63
CA VAL A 199 -6.53 20.16 0.41
C VAL A 199 -7.25 18.82 0.55
N GLY A 200 -8.59 18.81 0.47
CA GLY A 200 -9.37 17.59 0.46
C GLY A 200 -9.03 16.67 -0.72
N ALA A 201 -8.85 17.23 -1.92
CA ALA A 201 -8.40 16.49 -3.09
C ALA A 201 -7.00 15.89 -2.88
N ALA A 202 -6.07 16.66 -2.32
CA ALA A 202 -4.72 16.19 -2.02
C ALA A 202 -4.71 15.05 -0.98
N THR A 203 -5.47 15.16 0.11
CA THR A 203 -5.55 14.08 1.12
C THR A 203 -6.22 12.83 0.57
N CYS A 204 -7.26 12.97 -0.24
CA CYS A 204 -7.92 11.84 -0.92
C CYS A 204 -6.98 11.15 -1.90
N ALA A 205 -6.23 11.91 -2.71
CA ALA A 205 -5.24 11.36 -3.63
C ALA A 205 -4.10 10.66 -2.89
N ALA A 206 -3.59 11.25 -1.82
CA ALA A 206 -2.58 10.65 -0.95
C ALA A 206 -3.06 9.32 -0.34
N ALA A 207 -4.32 9.28 0.13
CA ALA A 207 -4.93 8.07 0.67
C ALA A 207 -5.12 6.97 -0.39
N ALA A 208 -5.63 7.33 -1.58
CA ALA A 208 -5.81 6.41 -2.69
C ALA A 208 -4.48 5.81 -3.17
N ALA A 209 -3.45 6.65 -3.32
CA ALA A 209 -2.11 6.21 -3.71
C ALA A 209 -1.47 5.31 -2.66
N SER A 210 -1.52 5.70 -1.39
CA SER A 210 -1.00 4.89 -0.28
C SER A 210 -1.72 3.53 -0.24
N ALA A 211 -3.03 3.49 -0.48
CA ALA A 211 -3.80 2.25 -0.55
C ALA A 211 -3.39 1.37 -1.73
N SER A 212 -3.20 1.93 -2.92
CA SER A 212 -2.75 1.20 -4.11
C SER A 212 -1.33 0.66 -3.93
N PHE A 213 -0.46 1.46 -3.33
CA PHE A 213 0.92 1.09 -3.00
C PHE A 213 1.00 -0.05 -1.97
N PHE A 214 0.27 0.03 -0.85
CA PHE A 214 0.24 -1.02 0.17
C PHE A 214 -0.34 -2.34 -0.37
N ALA A 215 -1.40 -2.24 -1.19
CA ALA A 215 -1.98 -3.41 -1.86
C ALA A 215 -1.03 -4.00 -2.91
N GLY A 216 -0.33 -3.14 -3.66
CA GLY A 216 0.67 -3.54 -4.65
C GLY A 216 1.80 -4.33 -4.02
N LEU A 217 2.34 -3.86 -2.89
CA LEU A 217 3.39 -4.58 -2.16
C LEU A 217 2.89 -5.90 -1.57
N ALA A 218 1.67 -5.92 -0.99
CA ALA A 218 1.05 -7.16 -0.51
C ALA A 218 0.86 -8.18 -1.64
N SER A 219 0.48 -7.73 -2.84
CA SER A 219 0.35 -8.55 -4.04
C SER A 219 1.70 -9.07 -4.53
N ALA A 220 2.70 -8.20 -4.68
CA ALA A 220 4.06 -8.58 -5.06
C ALA A 220 4.67 -9.60 -4.08
N SER A 221 4.34 -9.44 -2.79
CA SER A 221 4.71 -10.40 -1.76
C SER A 221 3.98 -11.74 -1.94
N ALA A 222 2.67 -11.75 -2.11
CA ALA A 222 1.93 -12.99 -2.35
C ALA A 222 2.41 -13.73 -3.62
N SER A 223 2.70 -13.00 -4.70
CA SER A 223 3.15 -13.54 -5.99
C SER A 223 4.56 -14.14 -5.93
N SER A 224 5.51 -13.50 -5.26
CA SER A 224 6.87 -14.06 -5.11
C SER A 224 6.90 -15.30 -4.21
N ALA A 225 5.89 -15.47 -3.34
CA ALA A 225 5.65 -16.69 -2.59
C ALA A 225 4.84 -17.76 -3.36
N SER A 226 4.58 -17.59 -4.65
CA SER A 226 3.89 -18.56 -5.52
C SER A 226 4.86 -19.12 -6.58
N ARG A 227 4.67 -20.38 -7.01
CA ARG A 227 5.51 -20.95 -8.09
C ARG A 227 5.00 -20.32 -9.38
N SER A 228 5.93 -19.88 -10.22
CA SER A 228 5.64 -19.75 -11.65
C SER A 228 5.38 -21.16 -12.15
N LEU A 229 4.12 -21.51 -12.45
CA LEU A 229 3.83 -22.68 -13.28
C LEU A 229 4.21 -22.31 -14.71
N ALA A 230 5.51 -22.37 -15.01
CA ALA A 230 5.99 -22.41 -16.38
C ALA A 230 6.14 -23.88 -16.78
N SER A 231 5.01 -24.52 -17.13
CA SER A 231 4.99 -25.64 -18.06
C SER A 231 3.63 -25.68 -18.75
N PRO A 232 3.58 -25.67 -20.10
CA PRO A 232 2.35 -25.79 -20.85
C PRO A 232 2.04 -27.27 -21.01
N THR A 233 1.22 -27.85 -20.13
CA THR A 233 0.44 -29.02 -20.53
C THR A 233 -1.02 -28.73 -20.25
N ALA A 234 -1.78 -28.77 -21.34
CA ALA A 234 -3.16 -28.36 -21.43
C ALA A 234 -4.05 -29.14 -20.46
N ALA A 235 -4.75 -28.43 -19.57
CA ALA A 235 -5.98 -28.92 -18.97
C ALA A 235 -6.93 -27.74 -18.71
N SER A 236 -8.04 -27.79 -19.44
CA SER A 236 -9.23 -26.93 -19.55
C SER A 236 -9.58 -25.94 -18.41
N PRO A 237 -10.15 -24.75 -18.75
CA PRO A 237 -10.59 -23.76 -17.77
C PRO A 237 -12.01 -24.07 -17.30
N ALA A 238 -12.16 -24.55 -16.06
CA ALA A 238 -13.45 -24.48 -15.39
C ALA A 238 -13.29 -24.28 -13.88
N LYS A 239 -13.87 -23.18 -13.41
CA LYS A 239 -14.08 -22.77 -12.01
C LYS A 239 -12.86 -22.20 -11.27
N VAL A 240 -12.77 -20.87 -11.36
CA VAL A 240 -12.17 -20.01 -10.32
C VAL A 240 -12.98 -20.20 -9.04
N ALA A 241 -12.52 -21.10 -8.17
CA ALA A 241 -13.01 -21.25 -6.81
C ALA A 241 -11.79 -21.25 -5.87
N VAL A 242 -11.68 -20.17 -5.10
CA VAL A 242 -10.98 -20.03 -3.81
C VAL A 242 -9.74 -20.93 -3.67
N ALA A 243 -8.57 -20.39 -3.95
CA ALA A 243 -7.30 -21.07 -3.70
C ALA A 243 -6.85 -20.91 -2.24
N PRO A 244 -6.86 -21.99 -1.45
CA PRO A 244 -5.82 -22.16 -0.46
C PRO A 244 -5.20 -23.57 -0.50
N VAL A 245 -4.02 -23.71 0.10
CA VAL A 245 -3.38 -24.97 0.55
C VAL A 245 -2.49 -25.77 -0.43
N TRP A 246 -2.23 -25.33 -1.66
CA TRP A 246 -1.32 -26.10 -2.52
C TRP A 246 0.16 -26.11 -2.08
N TRP A 247 0.65 -25.09 -1.36
CA TRP A 247 2.03 -25.06 -0.86
C TRP A 247 2.29 -26.02 0.31
N VAL A 248 1.27 -26.38 1.09
CA VAL A 248 1.42 -27.44 2.10
C VAL A 248 1.56 -28.78 1.40
N ALA A 249 0.84 -29.00 0.30
CA ALA A 249 1.03 -30.18 -0.54
C ALA A 249 2.41 -30.22 -1.21
N ASP A 250 2.98 -29.08 -1.58
CA ASP A 250 4.35 -29.00 -2.11
C ASP A 250 5.43 -29.15 -1.02
N LEU A 251 5.21 -28.62 0.18
CA LEU A 251 6.06 -28.90 1.34
C LEU A 251 6.00 -30.38 1.74
N LEU A 252 4.82 -30.98 1.65
CA LEU A 252 4.59 -32.41 1.87
C LEU A 252 5.19 -33.24 0.73
N ARG A 253 5.19 -32.77 -0.52
CA ARG A 253 5.90 -33.39 -1.65
C ARG A 253 7.41 -33.30 -1.48
N TRP A 254 7.94 -32.14 -1.08
CA TRP A 254 9.35 -31.95 -0.74
C TRP A 254 9.79 -32.86 0.41
N ARG A 255 8.97 -32.98 1.47
CA ARG A 255 9.17 -33.95 2.56
C ARG A 255 9.09 -35.40 2.07
N ARG A 256 8.17 -35.71 1.14
CA ARG A 256 8.00 -37.05 0.59
C ARG A 256 9.17 -37.45 -0.31
N ARG A 257 9.74 -36.50 -1.07
CA ARG A 257 10.93 -36.69 -1.93
C ARG A 257 12.23 -36.82 -1.14
N THR A 258 12.43 -35.97 -0.14
CA THR A 258 13.61 -36.07 0.75
C THR A 258 13.62 -37.37 1.55
N VAL A 259 12.45 -37.85 2.00
CA VAL A 259 12.32 -39.15 2.66
C VAL A 259 12.43 -40.32 1.67
N SER A 260 11.95 -40.19 0.42
CA SER A 260 12.07 -41.26 -0.57
C SER A 260 13.50 -41.41 -1.10
N VAL A 261 14.24 -40.31 -1.30
CA VAL A 261 15.66 -40.35 -1.70
C VAL A 261 16.51 -41.01 -0.61
N ALA A 262 16.28 -40.66 0.67
CA ALA A 262 16.93 -41.32 1.80
C ALA A 262 16.52 -42.80 1.97
N ALA A 263 15.32 -43.18 1.52
CA ALA A 263 14.86 -44.57 1.56
C ALA A 263 15.43 -45.42 0.41
N CYS A 264 15.58 -44.85 -0.79
CA CYS A 264 16.18 -45.51 -1.96
C CYS A 264 17.68 -45.78 -1.76
N GLU A 265 18.39 -44.98 -0.97
CA GLU A 265 19.78 -45.27 -0.54
C GLU A 265 19.89 -46.57 0.28
N SER A 266 18.79 -47.10 0.82
CA SER A 266 18.77 -48.35 1.61
C SER A 266 18.21 -49.58 0.88
N GLY A 267 17.70 -49.44 -0.35
CA GLY A 267 16.99 -50.49 -1.06
C GLY A 267 17.42 -50.65 -2.51
N ALA A 268 18.25 -51.66 -2.78
CA ALA A 268 18.68 -52.05 -4.11
C ALA A 268 17.50 -52.46 -5.00
N GLY A 269 17.41 -51.86 -6.20
CA GLY A 269 16.68 -52.43 -7.35
C GLY A 269 15.43 -51.68 -7.80
N ALA A 270 15.59 -50.59 -8.57
CA ALA A 270 14.57 -50.11 -9.49
C ALA A 270 15.21 -49.30 -10.64
N LYS A 271 14.75 -49.55 -11.86
CA LYS A 271 15.16 -48.90 -13.12
C LYS A 271 15.50 -47.42 -12.96
N GLU A 272 16.71 -47.07 -13.36
CA GLU A 272 17.25 -45.72 -13.45
C GLU A 272 16.50 -44.91 -14.53
N THR A 273 15.36 -44.33 -14.16
CA THR A 273 14.95 -43.04 -14.76
C THR A 273 15.70 -41.94 -14.02
N PRO A 274 16.21 -40.92 -14.73
CA PRO A 274 17.42 -40.19 -14.35
C PRO A 274 17.19 -39.34 -13.10
N LEU A 275 17.73 -39.81 -11.98
CA LEU A 275 17.80 -39.07 -10.73
C LEU A 275 18.52 -37.71 -10.92
N ASP A 276 19.43 -37.62 -11.91
CA ASP A 276 20.14 -36.39 -12.30
C ASP A 276 19.18 -35.30 -12.80
N GLU A 277 18.25 -35.62 -13.73
CA GLU A 277 17.30 -34.64 -14.27
C GLU A 277 16.37 -34.06 -13.18
N CYS A 278 16.03 -34.86 -12.16
CA CYS A 278 15.21 -34.41 -11.03
C CYS A 278 15.95 -33.46 -10.07
N ILE A 279 17.27 -33.64 -9.91
CA ILE A 279 18.10 -32.79 -9.03
C ILE A 279 18.31 -31.42 -9.69
N ASP A 280 18.53 -31.41 -11.00
CA ASP A 280 18.67 -30.18 -11.78
C ASP A 280 17.40 -29.32 -11.73
N GLU A 281 16.22 -29.94 -11.89
CA GLU A 281 14.93 -29.24 -11.76
C GLU A 281 14.74 -28.61 -10.37
N GLU A 282 15.08 -29.33 -9.29
CA GLU A 282 14.95 -28.82 -7.93
C GLU A 282 15.90 -27.66 -7.63
N GLU A 283 17.11 -27.70 -8.19
CA GLU A 283 18.09 -26.63 -8.05
C GLU A 283 17.69 -25.37 -8.84
N GLU A 284 17.19 -25.54 -10.06
CA GLU A 284 16.65 -24.43 -10.86
C GLU A 284 15.43 -23.78 -10.20
N GLU A 285 14.52 -24.57 -9.63
CA GLU A 285 13.38 -24.04 -8.88
C GLU A 285 13.81 -23.25 -7.64
N ARG A 286 14.85 -23.72 -6.95
CA ARG A 286 15.43 -23.03 -5.80
C ARG A 286 16.10 -21.72 -6.22
N LYS A 287 16.87 -21.69 -7.30
CA LYS A 287 17.48 -20.47 -7.85
C LYS A 287 16.38 -19.47 -8.21
N ALA A 288 15.36 -19.91 -8.95
CA ALA A 288 14.21 -19.08 -9.30
C ALA A 288 13.43 -18.56 -8.08
N ALA A 289 13.33 -19.35 -7.00
CA ALA A 289 12.73 -18.90 -5.75
C ALA A 289 13.57 -17.84 -5.03
N MET A 290 14.89 -17.97 -5.06
CA MET A 290 15.82 -16.97 -4.54
C MET A 290 15.72 -15.66 -5.33
N ASP A 291 15.69 -15.72 -6.65
CA ASP A 291 15.54 -14.54 -7.50
C ASP A 291 14.21 -13.80 -7.24
N ARG A 292 13.12 -14.54 -7.02
CA ARG A 292 11.82 -13.95 -6.65
C ARG A 292 11.85 -13.25 -5.29
N LEU A 293 12.59 -13.79 -4.33
CA LEU A 293 12.76 -13.15 -3.02
C LEU A 293 13.63 -11.90 -3.12
N LEU A 294 14.73 -11.94 -3.89
CA LEU A 294 15.59 -10.77 -4.14
C LEU A 294 14.82 -9.63 -4.80
N ARG A 295 14.05 -9.91 -5.85
CA ARG A 295 13.20 -8.89 -6.51
C ARG A 295 12.21 -8.24 -5.55
N LEU A 296 11.67 -9.01 -4.60
CA LEU A 296 10.81 -8.41 -3.58
C LEU A 296 11.60 -7.61 -2.55
N GLU A 297 12.78 -8.06 -2.14
CA GLU A 297 13.66 -7.28 -1.26
C GLU A 297 13.95 -5.91 -1.87
N GLU A 298 14.22 -5.84 -3.18
CA GLU A 298 14.36 -4.57 -3.91
C GLU A 298 13.09 -3.71 -3.82
N CYS A 299 11.90 -4.29 -4.05
CA CYS A 299 10.63 -3.58 -3.87
C CYS A 299 10.44 -3.04 -2.45
N VAL A 300 10.85 -3.82 -1.43
CA VAL A 300 10.73 -3.41 -0.02
C VAL A 300 11.73 -2.31 0.31
N VAL A 301 12.95 -2.35 -0.24
CA VAL A 301 13.94 -1.26 -0.10
C VAL A 301 13.41 0.03 -0.75
N ALA A 302 12.96 -0.04 -2.01
CA ALA A 302 12.39 1.12 -2.70
C ALA A 302 11.18 1.71 -1.96
N ALA A 303 10.38 0.86 -1.30
CA ALA A 303 9.29 1.31 -0.45
C ALA A 303 9.80 2.04 0.81
N GLU A 304 10.80 1.50 1.49
CA GLU A 304 11.36 2.10 2.70
C GLU A 304 12.01 3.47 2.45
N ASP A 305 12.74 3.61 1.34
CA ASP A 305 13.59 4.78 1.06
C ASP A 305 12.83 6.11 1.11
N GLY A 306 11.55 6.14 0.73
CA GLY A 306 10.74 7.36 0.83
C GLY A 306 9.53 7.27 1.77
N CYS A 307 9.27 6.13 2.41
CA CYS A 307 8.22 6.06 3.44
C CYS A 307 8.52 6.96 4.64
N GLU A 308 9.79 7.10 5.02
CA GLU A 308 10.18 8.03 6.09
C GLU A 308 9.91 9.49 5.68
N GLN A 309 10.21 9.84 4.43
CA GLN A 309 9.95 11.18 3.89
C GLN A 309 8.46 11.49 3.89
N VAL A 310 7.61 10.55 3.45
CA VAL A 310 6.16 10.66 3.45
C VAL A 310 5.62 10.84 4.87
N TYR A 311 6.07 10.01 5.81
CA TYR A 311 5.67 10.12 7.22
C TYR A 311 6.04 11.48 7.82
N ARG A 312 7.28 11.94 7.61
CA ARG A 312 7.72 13.27 8.06
C ARG A 312 6.88 14.38 7.43
N ALA A 313 6.59 14.30 6.13
CA ALA A 313 5.78 15.30 5.44
C ALA A 313 4.36 15.37 5.98
N LEU A 314 3.72 14.23 6.30
CA LEU A 314 2.40 14.18 6.93
C LEU A 314 2.40 14.82 8.33
N VAL A 315 3.39 14.48 9.15
CA VAL A 315 3.55 15.07 10.49
C VAL A 315 3.79 16.57 10.39
N ASN A 316 4.67 17.01 9.48
CA ASN A 316 4.96 18.42 9.25
C ASN A 316 3.73 19.19 8.77
N ALA A 317 2.97 18.66 7.82
CA ALA A 317 1.73 19.27 7.35
C ALA A 317 0.73 19.44 8.50
N ARG A 318 0.58 18.41 9.34
CA ARG A 318 -0.31 18.45 10.50
C ARG A 318 0.13 19.48 11.54
N VAL A 319 1.43 19.52 11.87
CA VAL A 319 2.00 20.50 12.82
C VAL A 319 1.84 21.92 12.26
N SER A 320 2.07 22.11 10.96
CA SER A 320 1.90 23.41 10.30
C SER A 320 0.45 23.88 10.41
N LEU A 321 -0.51 23.01 10.15
CA LEU A 321 -1.93 23.32 10.30
C LEU A 321 -2.30 23.64 11.77
N LEU A 322 -1.80 22.86 12.73
CA LEU A 322 -2.03 23.14 14.16
C LEU A 322 -1.46 24.51 14.56
N ASN A 323 -0.25 24.85 14.11
CA ASN A 323 0.36 26.14 14.42
C ASN A 323 -0.45 27.31 13.86
N VAL A 324 -1.08 27.14 12.69
CA VAL A 324 -1.96 28.15 12.08
C VAL A 324 -3.28 28.27 12.86
N LEU A 325 -3.86 27.15 13.33
CA LEU A 325 -5.13 27.12 14.06
C LEU A 325 -5.00 27.54 15.53
N THR A 326 -3.84 27.32 16.13
CA THR A 326 -3.51 27.68 17.53
C THR A 326 -2.22 28.50 17.55
N PRO A 327 -2.27 29.78 17.18
CA PRO A 327 -1.11 30.65 17.34
C PRO A 327 -0.77 30.75 18.83
N CYS A 328 0.34 30.14 19.23
CA CYS A 328 0.92 30.35 20.55
C CYS A 328 1.37 31.82 20.61
N PHE A 329 0.68 32.63 21.41
CA PHE A 329 1.06 34.01 21.73
C PHE A 329 2.20 34.02 22.76
#